data_AF-A0A1F7BM73-F1
#
_entry.id   AF-A0A1F7BM73-F1
#
_cell.length_a   1.000
_cell.length_b   1.000
_cell.length_c   1.000
_cell.angle_alpha   90.00
_cell.angle_beta   90.00
_cell.angle_gamma   90.00
#
_symmetry.space_group_name_H-M   'P 1'
#
loop_
_entity.id
_entity.type
_entity.pdbx_description
1 polymer ?
#
loop_
_entity_poly.entity_id
_entity_poly.type
_entity_poly.pdbx_seq_one_letter_code
_entity_poly.pdbx_strand_id
1 'polypeptide(L)'
;MRPHHVTYLFFATFLTTIFLLQWYQSPSYPFFVWALLGLLGCIGFLGLLSDHTEQQSTIMIIIILSVSLALFTITRTTHISTVDTVDTYATGQNVTLYGTIVDEPDKRPLKTKYTIAVEQIESPNLFQAQTAHGLTLVTDHSQWPEFHYGDSVIVIGKLEKPLQIEDFHYDRYLSRYGIYSVMYRAKIEPGKQYTPLSPSKLFTGLRNVLFTRLYSLKERFEFQINRLYSEPHASFLAGLLTGSRRGIPKHLLEDFNVTGLTHIIAISGYNITIIISLIAILFFFLPLQWRLFPSIIIIILFTFFVGASAAVVRAAIMGILGLLALHFKRKEHTFLTILWTASIMVLWNPKQLWYDAGFQLSFLAVIGLAIFGSSLQRWCNGFCKTSWICDALAATLAAQIFALPWIVFLFDRLPLLSPLANVLVAPLIPFAMLFGVLGVIISFVIFPLGHIIAYLGWGCLQLIILIAKAFSFLTPDIEILTIHPILIILYYIGIVGFLSYKHRPAHYLSPTTHRPTPSSSPTTSALLRAEPVCDLETERHSRQLSSPDAIPDRTFFRVRS
;
A
#
# COMPACT_ATOMS: atom_id res chain seq x y z
N MET A 1 -24.70 18.93 -4.11
CA MET A 1 -23.22 18.76 -3.98
C MET A 1 -22.66 17.96 -5.15
N ARG A 2 -21.44 18.23 -5.62
CA ARG A 2 -20.81 17.36 -6.64
C ARG A 2 -20.44 16.00 -6.02
N PRO A 3 -20.58 14.86 -6.73
CA PRO A 3 -20.36 13.53 -6.16
C PRO A 3 -18.99 13.31 -5.50
N HIS A 4 -17.93 13.89 -6.06
CA HIS A 4 -16.59 13.77 -5.48
C HIS A 4 -16.45 14.47 -4.12
N HIS A 5 -17.17 15.57 -3.86
CA HIS A 5 -17.13 16.23 -2.55
C HIS A 5 -17.73 15.35 -1.45
N VAL A 6 -18.80 14.62 -1.79
CA VAL A 6 -19.41 13.63 -0.88
C VAL A 6 -18.41 12.54 -0.54
N THR A 7 -17.71 12.02 -1.55
CA THR A 7 -16.70 10.96 -1.34
C THR A 7 -15.51 11.46 -0.51
N TYR A 8 -15.03 12.68 -0.75
CA TYR A 8 -13.97 13.29 0.05
C TYR A 8 -14.39 13.43 1.51
N LEU A 9 -15.59 13.98 1.75
CA LEU A 9 -16.11 14.18 3.10
C LEU A 9 -16.27 12.85 3.83
N PHE A 10 -16.89 11.85 3.20
CA PHE A 10 -17.15 10.54 3.81
C PHE A 10 -15.85 9.87 4.28
N PHE A 11 -14.88 9.71 3.38
CA PHE A 11 -13.67 8.99 3.74
C PHE A 11 -12.70 9.80 4.59
N ALA A 12 -12.62 11.12 4.41
CA ALA A 12 -11.79 11.95 5.28
C ALA A 12 -12.32 11.92 6.72
N THR A 13 -13.64 12.01 6.91
CA THR A 13 -14.26 11.92 8.24
C THR A 13 -14.12 10.51 8.83
N PHE A 14 -14.26 9.46 8.03
CA PHE A 14 -13.99 8.08 8.46
C PHE A 14 -12.55 7.88 8.95
N LEU A 15 -11.55 8.28 8.15
CA LEU A 15 -10.13 8.12 8.50
C LEU A 15 -9.71 8.96 9.69
N THR A 16 -10.19 10.21 9.78
CA THR A 16 -9.91 11.09 10.93
C THR A 16 -10.57 10.57 12.20
N THR A 17 -11.82 10.09 12.12
CA THR A 17 -12.51 9.48 13.27
C THR A 17 -11.77 8.24 13.76
N ILE A 18 -11.34 7.36 12.85
CA ILE A 18 -10.50 6.21 13.23
C ILE A 18 -9.21 6.71 13.86
N PHE A 19 -8.49 7.64 13.24
CA PHE A 19 -7.26 8.18 13.82
C PHE A 19 -7.45 8.68 15.26
N LEU A 20 -8.52 9.44 15.53
CA LEU A 20 -8.85 9.95 16.86
C LEU A 20 -9.24 8.87 17.87
N LEU A 21 -9.86 7.78 17.43
CA LEU A 21 -10.23 6.67 18.30
C LEU A 21 -9.03 5.79 18.70
N GLN A 22 -7.81 6.12 18.26
CA GLN A 22 -6.58 5.48 18.74
C GLN A 22 -6.49 5.48 20.28
N TRP A 23 -6.87 6.60 20.90
CA TRP A 23 -6.74 6.83 22.34
C TRP A 23 -7.94 6.30 23.15
N TYR A 24 -9.01 5.85 22.50
CA TYR A 24 -10.22 5.35 23.16
C TYR A 24 -10.77 4.12 22.44
N GLN A 25 -9.99 3.04 22.47
CA GLN A 25 -10.41 1.74 21.92
C GLN A 25 -11.29 1.03 22.94
N SER A 26 -12.59 0.96 22.64
CA SER A 26 -13.55 0.19 23.43
C SER A 26 -14.15 -0.95 22.61
N PRO A 27 -14.31 -2.15 23.18
CA PRO A 27 -15.02 -3.25 22.52
C PRO A 27 -16.49 -2.93 22.27
N SER A 28 -17.09 -2.10 23.12
CA SER A 28 -18.44 -1.57 22.94
C SER A 28 -18.49 -0.11 23.35
N TYR A 29 -19.04 0.73 22.47
CA TYR A 29 -19.32 2.11 22.81
C TYR A 29 -20.65 2.19 23.56
N PRO A 30 -20.79 3.09 24.56
CA PRO A 30 -22.02 3.25 25.32
C PRO A 30 -23.24 3.45 24.40
N PHE A 31 -24.39 2.88 24.77
CA PHE A 31 -25.64 3.00 24.01
C PHE A 31 -25.98 4.47 23.69
N PHE A 32 -25.68 5.40 24.60
CA PHE A 32 -25.90 6.83 24.40
C PHE A 32 -25.18 7.39 23.15
N VAL A 33 -23.99 6.89 22.80
CA VAL A 33 -23.26 7.31 21.59
C VAL A 33 -24.05 6.92 20.34
N TRP A 34 -24.56 5.70 20.29
CA TRP A 34 -25.40 5.23 19.18
C TRP A 34 -26.74 5.94 19.11
N ALA A 35 -27.37 6.20 20.26
CA ALA A 35 -28.61 6.96 20.35
C ALA A 35 -28.42 8.41 19.85
N LEU A 36 -27.32 9.07 20.22
CA LEU A 36 -26.98 10.41 19.75
C LEU A 36 -26.75 10.45 18.24
N LEU A 37 -25.99 9.50 17.69
CA LEU A 37 -25.77 9.39 16.25
C LEU A 37 -27.07 9.13 15.49
N GLY A 38 -27.94 8.27 16.04
CA GLY A 38 -29.28 8.01 15.50
C GLY A 38 -30.16 9.26 15.50
N LEU A 39 -30.20 10.01 16.60
CA LEU A 39 -30.96 11.26 16.73
C LEU A 39 -30.48 12.31 15.73
N LEU A 40 -29.15 12.54 15.64
CA LEU A 40 -28.57 13.45 14.66
C LEU A 40 -28.89 12.98 13.23
N GLY A 41 -28.93 11.66 13.00
CA GLY A 41 -29.31 11.07 11.72
C GLY A 41 -30.76 11.37 11.35
N CYS A 42 -31.68 11.27 12.32
CA CYS A 42 -33.09 11.63 12.14
C CYS A 42 -33.26 13.14 11.88
N ILE A 43 -32.53 14.01 12.58
CA ILE A 43 -32.54 15.46 12.30
C ILE A 43 -32.07 15.73 10.88
N GLY A 44 -31.01 15.05 10.43
CA GLY A 44 -30.50 15.18 9.07
C GLY A 44 -31.52 14.71 8.04
N PHE A 45 -32.18 13.59 8.30
CA PHE A 45 -33.21 13.07 7.41
C PHE A 45 -34.42 14.01 7.31
N LEU A 46 -34.89 14.55 8.43
CA LEU A 46 -35.97 15.55 8.45
C LEU A 46 -35.56 16.83 7.70
N GLY A 47 -34.31 17.26 7.85
CA GLY A 47 -33.76 18.40 7.12
C GLY A 47 -33.51 18.16 5.62
N LEU A 48 -33.63 16.93 5.10
CA LEU A 48 -33.66 16.66 3.66
C LEU A 48 -35.01 17.02 3.03
N LEU A 49 -36.08 17.07 3.84
CA LEU A 49 -37.42 17.41 3.37
C LEU A 49 -37.61 18.91 3.12
N SER A 50 -36.63 19.75 3.49
CA SER A 50 -36.65 21.19 3.27
C SER A 50 -35.55 21.60 2.29
N ASP A 51 -35.95 22.25 1.20
CA ASP A 51 -35.06 22.72 0.12
C ASP A 51 -33.96 23.68 0.62
N HIS A 52 -34.23 24.43 1.70
CA HIS A 52 -33.25 25.36 2.28
C HIS A 52 -32.14 24.66 3.08
N THR A 53 -32.40 23.47 3.64
CA THR A 53 -31.44 22.75 4.49
C THR A 53 -30.85 21.50 3.83
N GLU A 54 -31.29 21.13 2.63
CA GLU A 54 -30.91 19.89 1.93
C GLU A 54 -29.38 19.67 1.90
N GLN A 55 -28.60 20.70 1.59
CA GLN A 55 -27.13 20.59 1.54
C GLN A 55 -26.51 20.32 2.91
N GLN A 56 -26.95 21.02 3.97
CA GLN A 56 -26.42 20.85 5.32
C GLN A 56 -26.80 19.48 5.89
N SER A 57 -28.05 19.07 5.65
CA SER A 57 -28.59 17.76 6.00
C SER A 57 -27.82 16.62 5.34
N THR A 58 -27.49 16.77 4.05
CA THR A 58 -26.66 15.79 3.31
C THR A 58 -25.27 15.65 3.93
N ILE A 59 -24.60 16.77 4.24
CA ILE A 59 -23.28 16.77 4.91
C ILE A 59 -23.37 16.04 6.25
N MET A 60 -24.39 16.36 7.05
CA MET A 60 -24.57 15.79 8.37
C MET A 60 -24.77 14.27 8.31
N ILE A 61 -25.64 13.78 7.41
CA ILE A 61 -25.87 12.34 7.21
C ILE A 61 -24.58 11.62 6.81
N ILE A 62 -23.79 12.21 5.91
CA ILE A 62 -22.51 11.64 5.46
C ILE A 62 -21.54 11.50 6.65
N ILE A 63 -21.41 12.55 7.47
CA ILE A 63 -20.54 12.54 8.65
C ILE A 63 -20.99 11.44 9.62
N ILE A 64 -22.30 11.34 9.89
CA ILE A 64 -22.86 10.36 10.83
C ILE A 64 -22.64 8.93 10.33
N LEU A 65 -22.87 8.67 9.04
CA LEU A 65 -22.62 7.36 8.45
C LEU A 65 -21.13 6.99 8.54
N SER A 66 -20.25 7.95 8.32
CA SER A 66 -18.79 7.77 8.40
C SER A 66 -18.32 7.47 9.83
N VAL A 67 -18.81 8.23 10.82
CA VAL A 67 -18.51 8.03 12.24
C VAL A 67 -19.06 6.69 12.73
N SER A 68 -20.29 6.34 12.34
CA SER A 68 -20.92 5.06 12.68
C SER A 68 -20.11 3.88 12.13
N LEU A 69 -19.66 3.98 10.87
CA LEU A 69 -18.80 2.98 10.26
C LEU A 69 -17.44 2.87 10.96
N ALA A 70 -16.85 4.00 11.37
CA ALA A 70 -15.59 4.02 12.11
C ALA A 70 -15.71 3.33 13.49
N LEU A 71 -16.75 3.66 14.27
CA LEU A 71 -17.03 3.03 15.55
C LEU A 71 -17.25 1.52 15.39
N PHE A 72 -18.07 1.12 14.42
CA PHE A 72 -18.32 -0.29 14.12
C PHE A 72 -17.04 -1.05 13.73
N THR A 73 -16.16 -0.41 12.95
CA THR A 73 -14.88 -1.00 12.54
C THR A 73 -13.97 -1.26 13.74
N ILE A 74 -13.94 -0.34 14.70
CA ILE A 74 -13.12 -0.48 15.91
C ILE A 74 -13.71 -1.51 16.85
N THR A 75 -15.03 -1.52 17.07
CA THR A 75 -15.65 -2.56 17.91
C THR A 75 -15.42 -3.96 17.33
N ARG A 76 -15.42 -4.11 16.00
CA ARG A 76 -15.13 -5.41 15.33
C ARG A 76 -13.69 -5.89 15.54
N THR A 77 -12.74 -4.97 15.70
CA THR A 77 -11.29 -5.29 15.64
C THR A 77 -10.57 -5.15 16.98
N THR A 78 -11.25 -4.61 18.00
CA THR A 78 -10.74 -4.53 19.36
C THR A 78 -10.77 -5.92 19.98
N HIS A 79 -9.62 -6.39 20.46
CA HIS A 79 -9.49 -7.70 21.09
C HIS A 79 -9.94 -7.64 22.55
N ILE A 80 -10.62 -8.69 22.98
CA ILE A 80 -11.09 -8.87 24.36
C ILE A 80 -10.50 -10.20 24.83
N SER A 81 -9.76 -10.18 25.93
CA SER A 81 -9.32 -11.41 26.59
C SER A 81 -10.53 -12.07 27.24
N THR A 82 -10.91 -13.26 26.78
CA THR A 82 -11.96 -14.08 27.40
C THR A 82 -11.34 -15.36 27.96
N VAL A 83 -12.11 -16.15 28.73
CA VAL A 83 -11.62 -17.42 29.29
C VAL A 83 -11.18 -18.40 28.18
N ASP A 84 -11.77 -18.27 27.00
CA ASP A 84 -11.44 -19.08 25.82
C ASP A 84 -10.29 -18.50 25.00
N THR A 85 -9.70 -17.36 25.35
CA THR A 85 -8.57 -16.79 24.58
C THR A 85 -7.22 -17.17 25.16
N VAL A 86 -6.27 -17.48 24.28
CA VAL A 86 -4.93 -17.96 24.66
C VAL A 86 -4.15 -16.95 25.50
N ASP A 87 -4.34 -15.65 25.24
CA ASP A 87 -3.64 -14.56 25.93
C ASP A 87 -4.03 -14.44 27.42
N THR A 88 -5.17 -15.00 27.82
CA THR A 88 -5.57 -15.12 29.23
C THR A 88 -4.63 -16.05 30.00
N TYR A 89 -4.08 -17.05 29.33
CA TYR A 89 -3.16 -18.03 29.91
C TYR A 89 -1.68 -17.61 29.79
N ALA A 90 -1.38 -16.48 29.16
CA ALA A 90 -0.04 -15.96 28.95
C ALA A 90 0.57 -15.34 30.22
N THR A 91 0.74 -16.17 31.25
CA THR A 91 1.20 -15.82 32.60
C THR A 91 2.71 -16.03 32.80
N GLY A 92 3.45 -16.42 31.75
CA GLY A 92 4.86 -16.77 31.84
C GLY A 92 5.11 -18.19 32.37
N GLN A 93 4.12 -19.07 32.27
CA GLN A 93 4.27 -20.48 32.65
C GLN A 93 4.58 -21.35 31.42
N ASN A 94 5.20 -22.51 31.67
CA ASN A 94 5.36 -23.52 30.63
C ASN A 94 4.01 -24.19 30.37
N VAL A 95 3.56 -24.12 29.13
CA VAL A 95 2.28 -24.71 28.68
C VAL A 95 2.52 -25.50 27.39
N THR A 96 1.62 -26.44 27.13
CA THR A 96 1.56 -27.19 25.89
C THR A 96 0.38 -26.66 25.07
N LEU A 97 0.67 -26.19 23.86
CA LEU A 97 -0.33 -25.71 22.91
C LEU A 97 -0.52 -26.73 21.80
N TYR A 98 -1.77 -27.00 21.47
CA TYR A 98 -2.17 -27.78 20.29
C TYR A 98 -2.78 -26.83 19.28
N GLY A 99 -2.28 -26.87 18.05
CA GLY A 99 -2.78 -25.96 17.02
C GLY A 99 -2.29 -26.27 15.63
N THR A 100 -2.66 -25.38 14.71
CA THR A 100 -2.28 -25.47 13.30
C THR A 100 -1.50 -24.23 12.86
N ILE A 101 -0.54 -24.42 11.96
CA ILE A 101 0.22 -23.30 11.39
C ILE A 101 -0.66 -22.58 10.36
N VAL A 102 -0.92 -21.29 10.59
CA VAL A 102 -1.87 -20.48 9.80
C VAL A 102 -1.22 -19.37 8.99
N ASP A 103 0.10 -19.25 9.04
CA ASP A 103 0.85 -18.28 8.23
C ASP A 103 2.15 -18.90 7.72
N GLU A 104 2.76 -18.27 6.72
CA GLU A 104 4.05 -18.70 6.19
C GLU A 104 5.14 -18.60 7.27
N PRO A 105 5.93 -19.66 7.52
CA PRO A 105 7.02 -19.62 8.49
C PRO A 105 8.09 -18.56 8.15
N ASP A 106 8.35 -17.60 9.06
CA ASP A 106 9.44 -16.63 8.94
C ASP A 106 10.76 -17.29 9.32
N LYS A 107 11.40 -17.91 8.33
CA LYS A 107 12.70 -18.60 8.44
C LYS A 107 13.84 -17.58 8.46
N ARG A 108 14.58 -17.53 9.58
CA ARG A 108 15.79 -16.71 9.76
C ARG A 108 17.01 -17.61 9.98
N PRO A 109 18.25 -17.10 9.80
CA PRO A 109 19.46 -17.92 9.88
C PRO A 109 19.64 -18.73 11.16
N LEU A 110 19.10 -18.28 12.31
CA LEU A 110 19.26 -18.92 13.63
C LEU A 110 17.94 -19.24 14.34
N LYS A 111 16.80 -18.98 13.70
CA LYS A 111 15.48 -19.20 14.28
C LYS A 111 14.40 -19.18 13.21
N THR A 112 13.33 -19.93 13.43
CA THR A 112 12.12 -19.87 12.61
C THR A 112 10.96 -19.42 13.47
N LYS A 113 10.19 -18.46 12.97
CA LYS A 113 8.96 -18.03 13.65
C LYS A 113 7.74 -18.64 12.97
N TYR A 114 6.87 -19.23 13.77
CA TYR A 114 5.63 -19.86 13.34
C TYR A 114 4.44 -19.13 13.97
N THR A 115 3.45 -18.81 13.16
CA THR A 115 2.16 -18.29 13.65
C THR A 115 1.19 -19.44 13.77
N ILE A 116 0.80 -19.76 15.01
CA ILE A 116 -0.01 -20.94 15.32
C ILE A 116 -1.38 -20.50 15.79
N ALA A 117 -2.42 -21.00 15.13
CA ALA A 117 -3.78 -20.93 15.64
C ALA A 117 -3.96 -22.03 16.68
N VAL A 118 -4.09 -21.62 17.93
CA VAL A 118 -4.31 -22.54 19.04
C VAL A 118 -5.75 -23.04 18.98
N GLU A 119 -5.90 -24.32 19.25
CA GLU A 119 -7.18 -25.03 19.37
C GLU A 119 -7.38 -25.51 20.81
N GLN A 120 -6.31 -25.97 21.45
CA GLN A 120 -6.33 -26.42 22.84
C GLN A 120 -5.06 -26.00 23.59
N ILE A 121 -5.22 -25.75 24.89
CA ILE A 121 -4.14 -25.44 25.81
C ILE A 121 -4.16 -26.42 26.99
N GLU A 122 -2.99 -26.92 27.33
CA GLU A 122 -2.73 -27.69 28.54
C GLU A 122 -1.72 -26.90 29.40
N SER A 123 -2.13 -26.56 30.62
CA SER A 123 -1.33 -25.81 31.58
C SER A 123 -1.24 -26.60 32.88
N PRO A 124 -0.13 -26.51 33.65
CA PRO A 124 0.00 -27.17 34.94
C PRO A 124 -1.13 -26.83 35.94
N ASN A 125 -1.74 -25.65 35.79
CA ASN A 125 -2.84 -25.21 36.66
C ASN A 125 -4.23 -25.68 36.17
N LEU A 126 -4.30 -26.33 35.01
CA LEU A 126 -5.52 -26.86 34.42
C LEU A 126 -5.54 -28.38 34.60
N PHE A 127 -6.59 -28.90 35.24
CA PHE A 127 -6.77 -30.34 35.41
C PHE A 127 -7.07 -31.09 34.10
N GLN A 128 -7.49 -30.37 33.06
CA GLN A 128 -7.79 -30.91 31.73
C GLN A 128 -7.49 -29.87 30.64
N ALA A 129 -7.09 -30.34 29.44
CA ALA A 129 -6.91 -29.47 28.28
C ALA A 129 -8.19 -28.69 27.97
N GLN A 130 -8.09 -27.37 27.90
CA GLN A 130 -9.21 -26.49 27.57
C GLN A 130 -9.12 -26.03 26.12
N THR A 131 -10.28 -25.84 25.50
CA THR A 131 -10.36 -25.20 24.18
C THR A 131 -9.96 -23.74 24.32
N ALA A 132 -8.92 -23.35 23.59
CA ALA A 132 -8.46 -21.97 23.56
C ALA A 132 -8.31 -21.52 22.12
N HIS A 133 -8.77 -20.32 21.82
CA HIS A 133 -8.74 -19.69 20.52
C HIS A 133 -7.80 -18.48 20.55
N GLY A 134 -6.98 -18.35 19.51
CA GLY A 134 -6.08 -17.22 19.39
C GLY A 134 -4.84 -17.58 18.58
N LEU A 135 -4.12 -16.54 18.18
CA LEU A 135 -2.86 -16.69 17.45
C LEU A 135 -1.70 -16.49 18.42
N THR A 136 -0.80 -17.46 18.45
CA THR A 136 0.46 -17.40 19.21
C THR A 136 1.62 -17.37 18.25
N LEU A 137 2.56 -16.44 18.45
CA LEU A 137 3.83 -16.43 17.71
C LEU A 137 4.87 -17.26 18.44
N VAL A 138 5.30 -18.34 17.81
CA VAL A 138 6.23 -19.30 18.37
C VAL A 138 7.58 -19.17 17.68
N THR A 139 8.65 -19.04 18.45
CA THR A 139 10.02 -18.99 17.94
C THR A 139 10.72 -20.31 18.26
N ASP A 140 11.06 -21.04 17.21
CA ASP A 140 11.88 -22.25 17.27
C ASP A 140 13.33 -21.93 16.90
N HIS A 141 14.26 -22.54 17.64
CA HIS A 141 15.70 -22.45 17.40
C HIS A 141 16.30 -23.76 16.88
N SER A 142 15.56 -24.87 16.93
CA SER A 142 16.00 -26.18 16.45
C SER A 142 16.13 -26.19 14.92
N GLN A 143 15.28 -25.44 14.21
CA GLN A 143 15.17 -25.39 12.74
C GLN A 143 14.80 -26.72 12.07
N TRP A 144 14.82 -27.82 12.82
CA TRP A 144 14.45 -29.17 12.41
C TRP A 144 13.58 -29.85 13.47
N PRO A 145 12.52 -30.59 13.07
CA PRO A 145 12.03 -30.76 11.69
C PRO A 145 11.37 -29.48 11.12
N GLU A 146 11.36 -29.33 9.78
CA GLU A 146 10.70 -28.20 9.12
C GLU A 146 9.18 -28.41 9.03
N PHE A 147 8.41 -27.45 9.55
CA PHE A 147 6.95 -27.42 9.46
C PHE A 147 6.46 -26.39 8.42
N HIS A 148 5.32 -26.69 7.80
CA HIS A 148 4.73 -25.90 6.71
C HIS A 148 3.32 -25.38 7.08
N TYR A 149 2.82 -24.45 6.27
CA TYR A 149 1.45 -23.95 6.41
C TYR A 149 0.43 -25.10 6.34
N GLY A 150 -0.45 -25.17 7.33
CA GLY A 150 -1.48 -26.19 7.46
C GLY A 150 -1.09 -27.41 8.29
N ASP A 151 0.17 -27.52 8.73
CA ASP A 151 0.59 -28.64 9.59
C ASP A 151 0.02 -28.47 11.01
N SER A 152 -0.43 -29.58 11.59
CA SER A 152 -0.82 -29.67 13.01
C SER A 152 0.43 -29.88 13.85
N VAL A 153 0.60 -29.05 14.88
CA VAL A 153 1.80 -29.05 15.71
C VAL A 153 1.45 -28.98 17.20
N ILE A 154 2.30 -29.60 18.00
CA ILE A 154 2.31 -29.50 19.46
C ILE A 154 3.47 -28.60 19.83
N VAL A 155 3.21 -27.56 20.60
CA VAL A 155 4.23 -26.59 21.00
C VAL A 155 4.34 -26.56 22.50
N ILE A 156 5.54 -26.80 22.99
CA ILE A 156 5.86 -26.80 24.42
C ILE A 156 6.81 -25.64 24.68
N GLY A 157 6.40 -24.71 25.54
CA GLY A 157 7.22 -23.56 25.87
C GLY A 157 6.58 -22.62 26.86
N LYS A 158 7.32 -21.56 27.20
CA LYS A 158 6.86 -20.51 28.11
C LYS A 158 5.95 -19.53 27.36
N LEU A 159 4.68 -19.48 27.74
CA LEU A 159 3.68 -18.58 27.12
C LEU A 159 3.66 -17.23 27.83
N GLU A 160 4.01 -16.18 27.11
CA GLU A 160 4.12 -14.82 27.63
C GLU A 160 3.31 -13.83 26.78
N LYS A 161 2.93 -12.70 27.38
CA LYS A 161 2.43 -11.57 26.61
C LYS A 161 3.62 -10.88 25.93
N PRO A 162 3.46 -10.38 24.69
CA PRO A 162 4.52 -9.65 24.02
C PRO A 162 4.89 -8.41 24.84
N LEU A 163 6.17 -8.29 25.17
CA LEU A 163 6.70 -7.15 25.92
C LEU A 163 7.27 -6.11 24.95
N GLN A 164 7.33 -4.86 25.43
CA GLN A 164 8.07 -3.79 24.76
C GLN A 164 9.57 -4.13 24.74
N ILE A 165 10.21 -3.96 23.59
CA ILE A 165 11.65 -4.18 23.40
C ILE A 165 12.27 -2.79 23.23
N GLU A 166 12.99 -2.30 24.25
CA GLU A 166 13.55 -0.94 24.25
C GLU A 166 12.47 0.12 23.95
N ASP A 167 12.61 0.89 22.87
CA ASP A 167 11.62 1.88 22.43
C ASP A 167 10.54 1.32 21.49
N PHE A 168 10.66 0.04 21.09
CA PHE A 168 9.74 -0.59 20.16
C PHE A 168 8.60 -1.33 20.87
N HIS A 169 7.39 -0.80 20.73
CA HIS A 169 6.14 -1.43 21.19
C HIS A 169 5.77 -2.67 20.35
N TYR A 170 6.44 -3.79 20.64
CA TYR A 170 6.25 -5.05 19.92
C TYR A 170 4.85 -5.65 20.12
N ASP A 171 4.24 -5.40 21.28
CA ASP A 171 2.86 -5.70 21.61
C ASP A 171 1.88 -5.08 20.61
N ARG A 172 2.03 -3.77 20.34
CA ARG A 172 1.18 -3.05 19.38
C ARG A 172 1.40 -3.54 17.97
N TYR A 173 2.66 -3.83 17.60
CA TYR A 173 3.02 -4.40 16.30
C TYR A 173 2.30 -5.73 16.04
N LEU A 174 2.38 -6.67 17.00
CA LEU A 174 1.78 -8.01 16.89
C LEU A 174 0.26 -7.98 16.96
N SER A 175 -0.31 -7.03 17.69
CA SER A 175 -1.76 -6.85 17.79
C SER A 175 -2.43 -6.56 16.43
N ARG A 176 -1.68 -6.05 15.43
CA ARG A 176 -2.18 -5.88 14.05
C ARG A 176 -2.43 -7.23 13.38
N TYR A 177 -1.63 -8.24 13.70
CA TYR A 177 -1.73 -9.59 13.15
C TYR A 177 -2.70 -10.46 13.95
N GLY A 178 -3.36 -9.90 14.98
CA GLY A 178 -4.21 -10.66 15.89
C GLY A 178 -3.44 -11.56 16.85
N ILE A 179 -2.14 -11.33 17.01
CA ILE A 179 -1.26 -12.10 17.89
C ILE A 179 -1.13 -11.35 19.22
N TYR A 180 -1.54 -12.00 20.31
CA TYR A 180 -1.52 -11.43 21.67
C TYR A 180 -0.70 -12.27 22.66
N SER A 181 -0.14 -13.38 22.18
CA SER A 181 0.69 -14.29 22.97
C SER A 181 1.93 -14.71 22.16
N VAL A 182 3.04 -14.90 22.88
CA VAL A 182 4.34 -15.26 22.29
C VAL A 182 5.02 -16.38 23.07
N MET A 183 5.80 -17.19 22.36
CA MET A 183 6.75 -18.15 22.94
C MET A 183 8.12 -17.94 22.29
N TYR A 184 9.06 -17.34 23.03
CA TYR A 184 10.39 -17.01 22.49
C TYR A 184 11.32 -18.22 22.32
N ARG A 185 11.08 -19.29 23.09
CA ARG A 185 11.80 -20.55 23.02
C ARG A 185 10.80 -21.66 23.23
N ALA A 186 10.39 -22.28 22.13
CA ALA A 186 9.51 -23.43 22.20
C ALA A 186 10.11 -24.62 21.46
N LYS A 187 9.79 -25.81 21.95
CA LYS A 187 10.02 -27.05 21.24
C LYS A 187 8.74 -27.37 20.46
N ILE A 188 8.88 -27.60 19.16
CA ILE A 188 7.77 -27.94 18.27
C ILE A 188 7.88 -29.42 17.93
N GLU A 189 6.80 -30.15 18.14
CA GLU A 189 6.66 -31.56 17.82
C GLU A 189 5.50 -31.76 16.82
N PRO A 190 5.59 -32.74 15.92
CA PRO A 190 4.50 -33.03 15.00
C PRO A 190 3.25 -33.45 15.79
N GLY A 191 2.15 -32.74 15.58
CA GLY A 191 0.87 -33.12 16.14
C GLY A 191 0.29 -34.31 15.39
N LYS A 192 -0.34 -35.24 16.11
CA LYS A 192 -1.26 -36.18 15.45
C LYS A 192 -2.38 -35.33 14.82
N GLN A 193 -2.79 -35.67 13.59
CA GLN A 193 -3.94 -35.04 12.93
C GLN A 193 -5.16 -35.14 13.84
N TYR A 194 -5.41 -34.11 14.64
CA TYR A 194 -6.73 -33.89 15.22
C TYR A 194 -7.56 -33.37 14.09
N THR A 195 -8.49 -34.19 13.61
CA THR A 195 -9.53 -33.76 12.69
C THR A 195 -10.38 -32.72 13.42
N PRO A 196 -10.37 -31.43 13.04
CA PRO A 196 -11.26 -30.47 13.66
C PRO A 196 -12.70 -30.85 13.29
N LEU A 197 -13.50 -31.22 14.30
CA LEU A 197 -14.95 -31.29 14.21
C LEU A 197 -15.50 -29.87 14.26
N SER A 198 -15.59 -29.19 13.12
CA SER A 198 -16.42 -27.98 13.00
C SER A 198 -17.01 -27.84 11.59
N PRO A 199 -18.26 -27.34 11.42
CA PRO A 199 -19.03 -27.43 10.17
C PRO A 199 -18.60 -26.47 9.04
N SER A 200 -17.54 -25.67 9.21
CA SER A 200 -17.10 -24.65 8.24
C SER A 200 -16.21 -25.20 7.09
N LYS A 201 -16.22 -26.52 6.85
CA LYS A 201 -15.22 -27.25 6.06
C LYS A 201 -15.16 -26.93 4.56
N LEU A 202 -16.22 -26.47 3.91
CA LEU A 202 -16.18 -26.25 2.45
C LEU A 202 -15.32 -25.04 2.04
N PHE A 203 -15.55 -23.87 2.65
CA PHE A 203 -14.76 -22.67 2.36
C PHE A 203 -13.38 -22.72 3.01
N THR A 204 -13.25 -23.31 4.21
CA THR A 204 -11.96 -23.46 4.90
C THR A 204 -11.04 -24.46 4.18
N GLY A 205 -11.61 -25.55 3.65
CA GLY A 205 -10.86 -26.54 2.86
C GLY A 205 -10.33 -25.97 1.55
N LEU A 206 -11.17 -25.29 0.76
CA LEU A 206 -10.75 -24.65 -0.50
C LEU A 206 -9.69 -23.57 -0.26
N ARG A 207 -9.89 -22.74 0.78
CA ARG A 207 -8.92 -21.72 1.20
C ARG A 207 -7.58 -22.36 1.55
N ASN A 208 -7.59 -23.37 2.43
CA ASN A 208 -6.37 -24.03 2.87
C ASN A 208 -5.65 -24.69 1.68
N VAL A 209 -6.35 -25.38 0.78
CA VAL A 209 -5.75 -25.98 -0.42
C VAL A 209 -5.12 -24.91 -1.32
N LEU A 210 -5.79 -23.76 -1.52
CA LEU A 210 -5.26 -22.67 -2.34
C LEU A 210 -3.97 -22.09 -1.72
N PHE A 211 -3.98 -21.76 -0.44
CA PHE A 211 -2.80 -21.21 0.24
C PHE A 211 -1.66 -22.22 0.34
N THR A 212 -1.93 -23.50 0.63
CA THR A 212 -0.90 -24.55 0.61
C THR A 212 -0.28 -24.69 -0.78
N ARG A 213 -1.07 -24.64 -1.85
CA ARG A 213 -0.55 -24.66 -3.24
C ARG A 213 0.26 -23.41 -3.56
N LEU A 214 -0.18 -22.25 -3.11
CA LEU A 214 0.46 -20.97 -3.36
C LEU A 214 1.81 -20.88 -2.62
N TYR A 215 1.87 -21.28 -1.35
CA TYR A 215 3.11 -21.32 -0.58
C TYR A 215 4.07 -22.41 -1.07
N SER A 216 3.58 -23.60 -1.42
CA SER A 216 4.45 -24.63 -2.03
C SER A 216 4.98 -24.20 -3.41
N LEU A 217 4.21 -23.43 -4.20
CA LEU A 217 4.71 -22.83 -5.42
C LEU A 217 5.81 -21.80 -5.14
N LYS A 218 5.62 -20.96 -4.11
CA LYS A 218 6.61 -19.98 -3.66
C LYS A 218 7.90 -20.66 -3.23
N GLU A 219 7.83 -21.71 -2.43
CA GLU A 219 9.00 -22.49 -2.00
C GLU A 219 9.74 -23.12 -3.18
N ARG A 220 9.03 -23.65 -4.18
CA ARG A 220 9.66 -24.15 -5.42
C ARG A 220 10.35 -23.04 -6.19
N PHE A 221 9.75 -21.86 -6.25
CA PHE A 221 10.33 -20.70 -6.92
C PHE A 221 11.61 -20.24 -6.23
N GLU A 222 11.59 -20.12 -4.90
CA GLU A 222 12.75 -19.79 -4.08
C GLU A 222 13.84 -20.86 -4.16
N PHE A 223 13.47 -22.13 -4.18
CA PHE A 223 14.42 -23.23 -4.38
C PHE A 223 15.15 -23.11 -5.72
N GLN A 224 14.46 -22.78 -6.81
CA GLN A 224 15.14 -22.55 -8.09
C GLN A 224 16.00 -21.29 -8.08
N ILE A 225 15.57 -20.21 -7.42
CA ILE A 225 16.40 -19.01 -7.24
C ILE A 225 17.74 -19.37 -6.57
N ASN A 226 17.69 -20.16 -5.49
CA ASN A 226 18.88 -20.63 -4.77
C ASN A 226 19.79 -21.55 -5.59
N ARG A 227 19.27 -22.19 -6.66
CA ARG A 227 20.08 -22.97 -7.59
C ARG A 227 20.72 -22.14 -8.70
N LEU A 228 20.11 -21.00 -9.05
CA LEU A 228 20.58 -20.12 -10.12
C LEU A 228 21.53 -19.03 -9.62
N TYR A 229 21.37 -18.59 -8.37
CA TYR A 229 22.11 -17.48 -7.79
C TYR A 229 22.85 -17.92 -6.52
N SER A 230 24.05 -17.38 -6.32
CA SER A 230 24.76 -17.48 -5.04
C SER A 230 24.22 -16.46 -4.04
N GLU A 231 24.40 -16.72 -2.75
CA GLU A 231 24.20 -15.68 -1.74
C GLU A 231 25.23 -14.55 -1.89
N PRO A 232 24.87 -13.28 -1.66
CA PRO A 232 23.57 -12.76 -1.19
C PRO A 232 22.52 -12.47 -2.28
N HIS A 233 22.87 -12.68 -3.56
CA HIS A 233 22.00 -12.36 -4.70
C HIS A 233 20.72 -13.18 -4.73
N ALA A 234 20.79 -14.45 -4.31
CA ALA A 234 19.63 -15.33 -4.19
C ALA A 234 18.60 -14.77 -3.21
N SER A 235 19.02 -14.45 -1.98
CA SER A 235 18.16 -13.83 -0.97
C SER A 235 17.63 -12.46 -1.40
N PHE A 236 18.45 -11.64 -2.06
CA PHE A 236 18.01 -10.34 -2.55
C PHE A 236 16.96 -10.46 -3.66
N LEU A 237 17.15 -11.38 -4.63
CA LEU A 237 16.17 -11.63 -5.69
C LEU A 237 14.88 -12.25 -5.14
N ALA A 238 14.98 -13.17 -4.18
CA ALA A 238 13.81 -13.72 -3.48
C ALA A 238 13.02 -12.59 -2.79
N GLY A 239 13.70 -11.65 -2.12
CA GLY A 239 13.07 -10.45 -1.56
C GLY A 239 12.35 -9.61 -2.60
N LEU A 240 12.94 -9.38 -3.78
CA LEU A 240 12.34 -8.59 -4.86
C LEU A 240 11.12 -9.26 -5.51
N LEU A 241 11.13 -10.59 -5.64
CA LEU A 241 10.11 -11.34 -6.40
C LEU A 241 9.01 -11.96 -5.52
N THR A 242 9.38 -12.50 -4.36
CA THR A 242 8.49 -13.29 -3.49
C THR A 242 8.24 -12.62 -2.14
N GLY A 243 8.96 -11.54 -1.81
CA GLY A 243 8.82 -10.80 -0.55
C GLY A 243 9.52 -11.45 0.62
N SER A 244 10.25 -12.53 0.35
CA SER A 244 11.00 -13.25 1.36
C SER A 244 12.17 -12.43 1.86
N ARG A 245 12.26 -12.26 3.18
CA ARG A 245 13.42 -11.64 3.84
C ARG A 245 14.44 -12.68 4.31
N ARG A 246 14.29 -13.93 3.85
CA ARG A 246 15.16 -15.04 4.21
C ARG A 246 16.57 -14.78 3.71
N GLY A 247 17.56 -15.05 4.55
CA GLY A 247 18.97 -15.13 4.16
C GLY A 247 19.71 -13.81 3.85
N ILE A 248 19.04 -12.65 3.83
CA ILE A 248 19.71 -11.36 3.54
C ILE A 248 20.74 -11.05 4.65
N PRO A 249 22.05 -10.90 4.32
CA PRO A 249 23.07 -10.61 5.30
C PRO A 249 22.86 -9.26 6.00
N LYS A 250 23.23 -9.18 7.29
CA LYS A 250 23.08 -7.96 8.09
C LYS A 250 23.82 -6.76 7.50
N HIS A 251 25.05 -6.95 7.01
CA HIS A 251 25.83 -5.88 6.39
C HIS A 251 25.12 -5.29 5.16
N LEU A 252 24.42 -6.14 4.39
CA LEU A 252 23.67 -5.68 3.23
C LEU A 252 22.44 -4.87 3.66
N LEU A 253 21.71 -5.34 4.67
CA LEU A 253 20.59 -4.56 5.24
C LEU A 253 21.04 -3.19 5.74
N GLU A 254 22.22 -3.13 6.37
CA GLU A 254 22.82 -1.89 6.87
C GLU A 254 23.20 -0.93 5.74
N ASP A 255 23.87 -1.41 4.69
CA ASP A 255 24.18 -0.60 3.50
C ASP A 255 22.91 0.00 2.87
N PHE A 256 21.84 -0.80 2.73
CA PHE A 256 20.57 -0.33 2.21
C PHE A 256 19.88 0.66 3.16
N ASN A 257 19.99 0.48 4.47
CA ASN A 257 19.49 1.43 5.47
C ASN A 257 20.21 2.77 5.38
N VAL A 258 21.54 2.79 5.33
CA VAL A 258 22.36 4.03 5.26
C VAL A 258 22.03 4.82 4.00
N THR A 259 21.91 4.14 2.87
CA THR A 259 21.58 4.75 1.57
C THR A 259 20.10 5.09 1.37
N GLY A 260 19.21 4.75 2.32
CA GLY A 260 17.76 4.93 2.19
C GLY A 260 17.11 4.03 1.14
N LEU A 261 17.77 2.94 0.74
CA LEU A 261 17.30 1.94 -0.23
C LEU A 261 16.51 0.78 0.42
N THR A 262 16.30 0.78 1.74
CA THR A 262 15.57 -0.29 2.48
C THR A 262 14.19 -0.62 1.89
N HIS A 263 13.52 0.39 1.33
CA HIS A 263 12.22 0.27 0.70
C HIS A 263 12.23 -0.55 -0.60
N ILE A 264 13.40 -0.93 -1.12
CA ILE A 264 13.56 -1.83 -2.27
C ILE A 264 13.60 -3.29 -1.80
N ILE A 265 14.25 -3.55 -0.66
CA ILE A 265 14.33 -4.89 -0.05
C ILE A 265 12.94 -5.33 0.46
N ALA A 266 12.21 -4.42 1.09
CA ALA A 266 10.79 -4.65 1.36
C ALA A 266 10.03 -4.39 0.05
N ILE A 267 9.32 -5.39 -0.49
CA ILE A 267 8.63 -5.23 -1.79
C ILE A 267 7.91 -3.89 -1.88
N SER A 268 8.41 -3.07 -2.79
CA SER A 268 7.96 -1.71 -2.99
C SER A 268 6.66 -1.72 -3.79
N GLY A 269 5.87 -0.64 -3.66
CA GLY A 269 4.70 -0.44 -4.52
C GLY A 269 5.07 -0.40 -6.01
N TYR A 270 6.29 0.05 -6.33
CA TYR A 270 6.83 0.09 -7.69
C TYR A 270 7.02 -1.32 -8.26
N ASN A 271 7.60 -2.25 -7.50
CA ASN A 271 7.77 -3.65 -7.89
C ASN A 271 6.40 -4.28 -8.24
N ILE A 272 5.38 -3.97 -7.44
CA ILE A 272 4.01 -4.44 -7.67
C ILE A 272 3.40 -3.80 -8.91
N THR A 273 3.57 -2.50 -9.13
CA THR A 273 3.08 -1.82 -10.33
C THR A 273 3.68 -2.43 -11.60
N ILE A 274 4.98 -2.74 -11.61
CA ILE A 274 5.63 -3.42 -12.75
C ILE A 274 4.95 -4.75 -13.03
N ILE A 275 4.73 -5.55 -12.00
CA ILE A 275 4.11 -6.88 -12.15
C ILE A 275 2.67 -6.75 -12.64
N ILE A 276 1.89 -5.80 -12.12
CA ILE A 276 0.55 -5.48 -12.61
C ILE A 276 0.58 -5.08 -14.08
N SER A 277 1.55 -4.25 -14.50
CA SER A 277 1.72 -3.87 -15.90
C SER A 277 2.08 -5.06 -16.79
N LEU A 278 2.98 -5.94 -16.36
CA LEU A 278 3.32 -7.16 -17.09
C LEU A 278 2.12 -8.09 -17.24
N ILE A 279 1.31 -8.26 -16.19
CA ILE A 279 0.05 -9.01 -16.25
C ILE A 279 -0.91 -8.36 -17.25
N ALA A 280 -1.07 -7.03 -17.20
CA ALA A 280 -1.96 -6.31 -18.10
C ALA A 280 -1.53 -6.40 -19.58
N ILE A 281 -0.22 -6.42 -19.84
CA ILE A 281 0.37 -6.65 -21.16
C ILE A 281 0.15 -8.11 -21.61
N LEU A 282 0.33 -9.07 -20.71
CA LEU A 282 0.11 -10.48 -21.03
C LEU A 282 -1.32 -10.71 -21.51
N PHE A 283 -2.32 -10.07 -20.90
CA PHE A 283 -3.73 -10.17 -21.34
C PHE A 283 -4.12 -9.12 -22.39
N PHE A 284 -3.18 -8.42 -23.02
CA PHE A 284 -3.48 -7.37 -24.00
C PHE A 284 -4.23 -7.90 -25.24
N PHE A 285 -4.05 -9.18 -25.58
CA PHE A 285 -4.74 -9.82 -26.69
C PHE A 285 -6.23 -10.10 -26.43
N LEU A 286 -6.69 -9.97 -25.17
CA LEU A 286 -8.12 -10.10 -24.82
C LEU A 286 -8.84 -8.75 -24.96
N PRO A 287 -10.14 -8.76 -25.33
CA PRO A 287 -10.96 -7.55 -25.25
C PRO A 287 -11.01 -7.01 -23.82
N LEU A 288 -11.08 -5.68 -23.66
CA LEU A 288 -11.01 -5.01 -22.34
C LEU A 288 -12.00 -5.56 -21.29
N GLN A 289 -13.18 -6.02 -21.74
CA GLN A 289 -14.21 -6.63 -20.91
C GLN A 289 -13.81 -8.00 -20.34
N TRP A 290 -13.04 -8.80 -21.09
CA TRP A 290 -12.57 -10.13 -20.66
C TRP A 290 -11.23 -10.06 -19.93
N ARG A 291 -10.47 -8.97 -20.11
CA ARG A 291 -9.19 -8.76 -19.42
C ARG A 291 -9.34 -8.41 -17.93
N LEU A 292 -10.42 -7.72 -17.56
CA LEU A 292 -10.57 -7.16 -16.20
C LEU A 292 -10.58 -8.25 -15.12
N PHE A 293 -11.48 -9.22 -15.24
CA PHE A 293 -11.66 -10.28 -14.25
C PHE A 293 -10.39 -11.14 -14.00
N PRO A 294 -9.72 -11.70 -15.02
CA PRO A 294 -8.49 -12.46 -14.81
C PRO A 294 -7.35 -11.59 -14.26
N SER A 295 -7.26 -10.32 -14.67
CA SER A 295 -6.23 -9.40 -14.13
C SER A 295 -6.45 -9.18 -12.63
N ILE A 296 -7.68 -8.90 -12.19
CA ILE A 296 -7.99 -8.72 -10.76
C ILE A 296 -7.66 -9.99 -9.96
N ILE A 297 -8.07 -11.16 -10.46
CA ILE A 297 -7.79 -12.43 -9.79
C ILE A 297 -6.28 -12.64 -9.64
N ILE A 298 -5.51 -12.42 -10.69
CA ILE A 298 -4.05 -12.62 -10.66
C ILE A 298 -3.39 -11.61 -9.72
N ILE A 299 -3.83 -10.36 -9.69
CA ILE A 299 -3.32 -9.35 -8.75
C ILE A 299 -3.58 -9.78 -7.29
N ILE A 300 -4.78 -10.30 -7.00
CA ILE A 300 -5.14 -10.79 -5.66
C ILE A 300 -4.28 -12.01 -5.30
N LEU A 301 -4.18 -13.00 -6.17
CA LEU A 301 -3.35 -14.19 -5.94
C LEU A 301 -1.88 -13.82 -5.76
N PHE A 302 -1.37 -12.90 -6.57
CA PHE A 302 0.00 -12.42 -6.48
C PHE A 302 0.26 -11.64 -5.18
N THR A 303 -0.72 -10.85 -4.72
CA THR A 303 -0.64 -10.15 -3.42
C THR A 303 -0.46 -11.13 -2.28
N PHE A 304 -1.20 -12.24 -2.28
CA PHE A 304 -1.03 -13.32 -1.30
C PHE A 304 0.29 -14.07 -1.48
N PHE A 305 0.71 -14.33 -2.72
CA PHE A 305 2.00 -14.96 -3.04
C PHE A 305 3.19 -14.21 -2.46
N VAL A 306 3.13 -12.87 -2.50
CA VAL A 306 4.17 -11.99 -1.99
C VAL A 306 4.15 -11.83 -0.45
N GLY A 307 3.08 -12.24 0.23
CA GLY A 307 2.91 -12.07 1.68
C GLY A 307 2.18 -10.79 2.11
N ALA A 308 1.41 -10.18 1.19
CA ALA A 308 0.39 -9.17 1.48
C ALA A 308 0.80 -8.02 2.45
N SER A 309 2.03 -7.52 2.34
CA SER A 309 2.48 -6.35 3.12
C SER A 309 1.64 -5.10 2.77
N ALA A 310 1.58 -4.11 3.68
CA ALA A 310 0.75 -2.92 3.46
C ALA A 310 1.06 -2.17 2.15
N ALA A 311 2.35 -2.08 1.77
CA ALA A 311 2.75 -1.45 0.52
C ALA A 311 2.24 -2.21 -0.71
N VAL A 312 2.20 -3.54 -0.64
CA VAL A 312 1.74 -4.46 -1.69
C VAL A 312 0.22 -4.40 -1.82
N VAL A 313 -0.50 -4.52 -0.70
CA VAL A 313 -1.97 -4.44 -0.67
C VAL A 313 -2.44 -3.08 -1.20
N ARG A 314 -1.79 -1.99 -0.80
CA ARG A 314 -2.07 -0.65 -1.35
C ARG A 314 -1.88 -0.62 -2.87
N ALA A 315 -0.72 -1.08 -3.36
CA ALA A 315 -0.45 -1.07 -4.81
C ALA A 315 -1.44 -1.94 -5.60
N ALA A 316 -1.84 -3.09 -5.04
CA ALA A 316 -2.86 -3.96 -5.61
C ALA A 316 -4.23 -3.26 -5.67
N ILE A 317 -4.69 -2.64 -4.58
CA ILE A 317 -5.97 -1.90 -4.55
C ILE A 317 -5.93 -0.74 -5.54
N MET A 318 -4.87 0.07 -5.54
CA MET A 318 -4.72 1.18 -6.50
C MET A 318 -4.70 0.68 -7.95
N GLY A 319 -4.00 -0.42 -8.23
CA GLY A 319 -3.99 -1.05 -9.55
C GLY A 319 -5.37 -1.55 -9.97
N ILE A 320 -6.12 -2.20 -9.08
CA ILE A 320 -7.50 -2.64 -9.33
C ILE A 320 -8.42 -1.44 -9.57
N LEU A 321 -8.31 -0.37 -8.78
CA LEU A 321 -9.07 0.87 -8.98
C LEU A 321 -8.75 1.52 -10.33
N GLY A 322 -7.47 1.55 -10.73
CA GLY A 322 -7.04 2.03 -12.05
C GLY A 322 -7.62 1.18 -13.19
N LEU A 323 -7.60 -0.15 -13.07
CA LEU A 323 -8.22 -1.05 -14.05
C LEU A 323 -9.73 -0.85 -14.16
N LEU A 324 -10.41 -0.64 -13.03
CA LEU A 324 -11.84 -0.31 -13.01
C LEU A 324 -12.12 1.05 -13.66
N ALA A 325 -11.30 2.06 -13.37
CA ALA A 325 -11.43 3.38 -13.99
C ALA A 325 -11.29 3.29 -15.53
N LEU A 326 -10.32 2.51 -16.02
CA LEU A 326 -10.16 2.22 -17.44
C LEU A 326 -11.37 1.49 -18.04
N HIS A 327 -11.90 0.49 -17.34
CA HIS A 327 -13.08 -0.26 -17.80
C HIS A 327 -14.33 0.63 -17.91
N PHE A 328 -14.57 1.50 -16.93
CA PHE A 328 -15.68 2.46 -16.93
C PHE A 328 -15.40 3.73 -17.74
N LYS A 329 -14.25 3.83 -18.44
CA LYS A 329 -13.82 5.00 -19.21
C LYS A 329 -13.85 6.31 -18.40
N ARG A 330 -13.55 6.22 -17.10
CA ARG A 330 -13.50 7.38 -16.19
C ARG A 330 -12.06 7.86 -16.03
N LYS A 331 -11.89 9.17 -15.89
CA LYS A 331 -10.60 9.75 -15.52
C LYS A 331 -10.30 9.40 -14.07
N GLU A 332 -9.10 8.88 -13.84
CA GLU A 332 -8.61 8.61 -12.50
C GLU A 332 -8.29 9.94 -11.78
N HIS A 333 -8.76 10.07 -10.54
CA HIS A 333 -8.40 11.18 -9.66
C HIS A 333 -7.49 10.67 -8.56
N THR A 334 -6.20 11.03 -8.60
CA THR A 334 -5.15 10.49 -7.71
C THR A 334 -5.52 10.58 -6.23
N PHE A 335 -5.98 11.74 -5.75
CA PHE A 335 -6.38 11.91 -4.34
C PHE A 335 -7.57 11.05 -3.95
N LEU A 336 -8.51 10.81 -4.86
CA LEU A 336 -9.65 9.94 -4.62
C LEU A 336 -9.20 8.48 -4.54
N THR A 337 -8.28 8.06 -5.41
CA THR A 337 -7.67 6.72 -5.37
C THR A 337 -6.93 6.48 -4.05
N ILE A 338 -6.15 7.46 -3.58
CA ILE A 338 -5.46 7.42 -2.27
C ILE A 338 -6.49 7.23 -1.15
N LEU A 339 -7.55 8.03 -1.16
CA LEU A 339 -8.56 8.04 -0.12
C LEU A 339 -9.34 6.72 -0.06
N TRP A 340 -9.80 6.21 -1.22
CA TRP A 340 -10.43 4.89 -1.31
C TRP A 340 -9.51 3.79 -0.79
N THR A 341 -8.25 3.81 -1.20
CA THR A 341 -7.29 2.76 -0.83
C THR A 341 -7.02 2.78 0.68
N ALA A 342 -6.79 3.97 1.26
CA ALA A 342 -6.62 4.13 2.70
C ALA A 342 -7.85 3.62 3.46
N SER A 343 -9.06 4.01 3.04
CA SER A 343 -10.28 3.60 3.72
C SER A 343 -10.58 2.11 3.61
N ILE A 344 -10.32 1.48 2.45
CA ILE A 344 -10.49 0.02 2.29
C ILE A 344 -9.53 -0.75 3.21
N MET A 345 -8.26 -0.33 3.26
CA MET A 345 -7.26 -0.97 4.13
C MET A 345 -7.59 -0.81 5.62
N VAL A 346 -7.97 0.41 6.03
CA VAL A 346 -8.33 0.73 7.41
C VAL A 346 -9.64 0.05 7.85
N LEU A 347 -10.60 -0.12 6.93
CA LEU A 347 -11.83 -0.88 7.18
C LEU A 347 -11.55 -2.38 7.45
N TRP A 348 -10.49 -2.92 6.84
CA TRP A 348 -10.05 -4.28 7.12
C TRP A 348 -9.33 -4.35 8.47
N ASN A 349 -8.39 -3.45 8.72
CA ASN A 349 -7.63 -3.42 9.96
C ASN A 349 -7.26 -1.98 10.35
N PRO A 350 -7.98 -1.35 11.30
CA PRO A 350 -7.74 0.05 11.67
C PRO A 350 -6.39 0.25 12.35
N LYS A 351 -5.81 -0.81 12.92
CA LYS A 351 -4.50 -0.76 13.57
C LYS A 351 -3.35 -0.47 12.61
N GLN A 352 -3.55 -0.70 11.31
CA GLN A 352 -2.55 -0.35 10.29
C GLN A 352 -2.27 1.16 10.27
N LEU A 353 -3.29 1.99 10.52
CA LEU A 353 -3.12 3.45 10.50
C LEU A 353 -2.13 3.93 11.57
N TRP A 354 -2.14 3.30 12.75
CA TRP A 354 -1.36 3.73 13.91
C TRP A 354 -0.02 3.00 14.06
N TYR A 355 -0.02 1.69 13.83
CA TYR A 355 1.11 0.83 14.20
C TYR A 355 1.89 0.31 13.00
N ASP A 356 1.46 0.61 11.77
CA ASP A 356 2.16 0.18 10.56
C ASP A 356 2.98 1.31 9.92
N ALA A 357 4.28 1.33 10.23
CA ALA A 357 5.25 2.20 9.59
C ALA A 357 5.26 2.07 8.05
N GLY A 358 5.06 0.85 7.53
CA GLY A 358 5.00 0.60 6.09
C GLY A 358 3.77 1.23 5.43
N PHE A 359 2.62 1.18 6.12
CA PHE A 359 1.42 1.91 5.70
C PHE A 359 1.70 3.42 5.67
N GLN A 360 2.14 3.98 6.79
CA GLN A 360 2.36 5.42 6.98
C GLN A 360 3.33 5.97 5.94
N LEU A 361 4.54 5.41 5.85
CA LEU A 361 5.58 5.85 4.91
C LEU A 361 5.11 5.75 3.46
N SER A 362 4.39 4.68 3.11
CA SER A 362 3.98 4.49 1.72
C SER A 362 2.85 5.45 1.32
N PHE A 363 1.90 5.75 2.22
CA PHE A 363 0.87 6.76 1.95
C PHE A 363 1.45 8.18 1.91
N LEU A 364 2.37 8.52 2.83
CA LEU A 364 3.09 9.80 2.81
C LEU A 364 3.85 9.98 1.49
N ALA A 365 4.56 8.95 1.02
CA ALA A 365 5.28 9.01 -0.26
C ALA A 365 4.34 9.28 -1.45
N VAL A 366 3.18 8.63 -1.51
CA VAL A 366 2.21 8.82 -2.61
C VAL A 366 1.52 10.18 -2.54
N ILE A 367 1.22 10.68 -1.34
CA ILE A 367 0.72 12.04 -1.15
C ILE A 367 1.76 13.07 -1.59
N GLY A 368 3.03 12.88 -1.21
CA GLY A 368 4.15 13.69 -1.66
C GLY A 368 4.26 13.73 -3.18
N LEU A 369 4.18 12.56 -3.84
CA LEU A 369 4.17 12.47 -5.29
C LEU A 369 2.98 13.20 -5.94
N ALA A 370 1.78 13.06 -5.38
CA ALA A 370 0.57 13.70 -5.89
C ALA A 370 0.63 15.24 -5.78
N ILE A 371 1.23 15.77 -4.70
CA ILE A 371 1.33 17.21 -4.45
C ILE A 371 2.52 17.84 -5.19
N PHE A 372 3.70 17.24 -5.06
CA PHE A 372 4.96 17.84 -5.49
C PHE A 372 5.45 17.34 -6.85
N GLY A 373 5.01 16.16 -7.30
CA GLY A 373 5.53 15.49 -8.50
C GLY A 373 5.58 16.40 -9.73
N SER A 374 4.48 17.04 -10.09
CA SER A 374 4.41 17.93 -11.27
C SER A 374 5.24 19.22 -11.14
N SER A 375 5.47 19.70 -9.92
CA SER A 375 6.28 20.90 -9.68
C SER A 375 7.77 20.57 -9.74
N LEU A 376 8.17 19.46 -9.12
CA LEU A 376 9.56 18.98 -9.14
C LEU A 376 9.95 18.46 -10.52
N GLN A 377 9.05 17.82 -11.26
CA GLN A 377 9.32 17.39 -12.63
C GLN A 377 9.65 18.59 -13.53
N ARG A 378 8.88 19.68 -13.44
CA ARG A 378 9.18 20.92 -14.18
C ARG A 378 10.51 21.54 -13.78
N TRP A 379 10.86 21.48 -12.49
CA TRP A 379 12.14 21.97 -12.00
C TRP A 379 13.32 21.10 -12.49
N CYS A 380 13.20 19.78 -12.42
CA CYS A 380 14.20 18.82 -12.91
C CYS A 380 14.45 18.95 -14.42
N ASN A 381 13.38 19.12 -15.20
CA ASN A 381 13.48 19.32 -16.66
C ASN A 381 14.25 20.59 -17.05
N GLY A 382 14.44 21.54 -16.13
CA GLY A 382 15.29 22.72 -16.33
C GLY A 382 16.79 22.41 -16.27
N PHE A 383 17.20 21.37 -15.54
CA PHE A 383 18.61 21.03 -15.30
C PHE A 383 19.05 19.74 -15.99
N CYS A 384 18.13 18.80 -16.22
CA CYS A 384 18.41 17.53 -16.86
C CYS A 384 17.54 17.38 -18.12
N LYS A 385 18.15 16.97 -19.23
CA LYS A 385 17.47 16.77 -20.52
C LYS A 385 16.92 15.35 -20.69
N THR A 386 17.39 14.41 -19.87
CA THR A 386 17.01 13.00 -19.95
C THR A 386 15.73 12.77 -19.15
N SER A 387 14.61 12.54 -19.85
CA SER A 387 13.27 12.45 -19.24
C SER A 387 13.20 11.44 -18.09
N TRP A 388 13.71 10.22 -18.29
CA TRP A 388 13.61 9.17 -17.29
C TRP A 388 14.40 9.48 -16.00
N ILE A 389 15.54 10.18 -16.09
CA ILE A 389 16.33 10.62 -14.92
C ILE A 389 15.58 11.72 -14.18
N CYS A 390 15.01 12.68 -14.92
CA CYS A 390 14.22 13.77 -14.35
C CYS A 390 13.01 13.23 -13.59
N ASP A 391 12.30 12.27 -14.20
CA ASP A 391 11.11 11.67 -13.62
C ASP A 391 11.45 10.87 -12.35
N ALA A 392 12.50 10.06 -12.39
CA ALA A 392 12.96 9.29 -11.22
C ALA A 392 13.42 10.20 -10.07
N LEU A 393 14.19 11.25 -10.38
CA LEU A 393 14.66 12.21 -9.40
C LEU A 393 13.50 13.02 -8.81
N ALA A 394 12.60 13.53 -9.66
CA ALA A 394 11.43 14.28 -9.23
C ALA A 394 10.50 13.44 -8.35
N ALA A 395 10.25 12.18 -8.74
CA ALA A 395 9.42 11.26 -7.95
C ALA A 395 10.05 10.95 -6.58
N THR A 396 11.36 10.70 -6.56
CA THR A 396 12.08 10.40 -5.31
C THR A 396 12.11 11.60 -4.37
N LEU A 397 12.42 12.79 -4.88
CA LEU A 397 12.42 14.02 -4.10
C LEU A 397 11.01 14.36 -3.59
N ALA A 398 9.96 14.18 -4.43
CA ALA A 398 8.58 14.43 -4.03
C ALA A 398 8.13 13.50 -2.90
N ALA A 399 8.46 12.20 -3.00
CA ALA A 399 8.17 11.22 -1.95
C ALA A 399 8.94 11.55 -0.66
N GLN A 400 10.23 11.88 -0.77
CA GLN A 400 11.06 12.17 0.39
C GLN A 400 10.65 13.45 1.09
N ILE A 401 10.40 14.56 0.40
CA ILE A 401 10.00 15.83 1.05
C ILE A 401 8.81 15.61 2.00
N PHE A 402 7.85 14.75 1.62
CA PHE A 402 6.68 14.50 2.46
C PHE A 402 6.88 13.41 3.52
N ALA A 403 7.70 12.39 3.23
CA ALA A 403 7.97 11.27 4.14
C ALA A 403 9.14 11.52 5.12
N LEU A 404 10.02 12.49 4.85
CA LEU A 404 11.27 12.72 5.58
C LEU A 404 11.08 12.85 7.10
N PRO A 405 10.16 13.66 7.62
CA PRO A 405 10.02 13.80 9.07
C PRO A 405 9.67 12.48 9.74
N TRP A 406 8.87 11.65 9.06
CA TRP A 406 8.44 10.36 9.56
C TRP A 406 9.54 9.30 9.44
N ILE A 407 10.35 9.35 8.38
CA ILE A 407 11.55 8.51 8.24
C ILE A 407 12.51 8.79 9.39
N VAL A 408 12.81 10.08 9.65
CA VAL A 408 13.74 10.42 10.72
C VAL A 408 13.16 10.08 12.09
N PHE A 409 11.85 10.26 12.31
CA PHE A 409 11.18 9.87 13.55
C PHE A 409 11.19 8.36 13.81
N LEU A 410 11.13 7.53 12.77
CA LEU A 410 11.07 6.07 12.90
C LEU A 410 12.44 5.38 12.94
N PHE A 411 13.44 5.98 12.30
CA PHE A 411 14.73 5.33 12.05
C PHE A 411 15.92 6.12 12.61
N ASP A 412 15.69 7.29 13.22
CA ASP A 412 16.70 8.18 13.81
C ASP A 412 17.87 8.54 12.87
N ARG A 413 17.60 8.49 11.56
CA ARG A 413 18.61 8.67 10.49
C ARG A 413 18.06 9.49 9.34
N LEU A 414 18.96 10.26 8.72
CA LEU A 414 18.66 11.08 7.54
C LEU A 414 19.46 10.59 6.33
N PRO A 415 18.85 9.85 5.40
CA PRO A 415 19.57 9.30 4.25
C PRO A 415 19.73 10.38 3.15
N LEU A 416 20.69 11.28 3.34
CA LEU A 416 20.96 12.44 2.46
C LEU A 416 21.22 12.06 1.00
N LEU A 417 21.94 10.95 0.78
CA LEU A 417 22.29 10.48 -0.57
C LEU A 417 21.20 9.60 -1.21
N SER A 418 20.07 9.39 -0.54
CA SER A 418 18.99 8.53 -1.04
C SER A 418 18.42 8.96 -2.41
N PRO A 419 18.20 10.26 -2.73
CA PRO A 419 17.79 10.65 -4.08
C PRO A 419 18.72 10.13 -5.17
N LEU A 420 20.03 10.29 -4.95
CA LEU A 420 21.04 9.96 -5.96
C LEU A 420 21.20 8.44 -6.09
N ALA A 421 21.21 7.72 -4.96
CA ALA A 421 21.22 6.27 -4.96
C ALA A 421 19.99 5.68 -5.67
N ASN A 422 18.79 6.24 -5.42
CA ASN A 422 17.55 5.79 -6.07
C ASN A 422 17.55 6.03 -7.58
N VAL A 423 18.06 7.16 -8.06
CA VAL A 423 18.12 7.43 -9.51
C VAL A 423 18.99 6.41 -10.25
N LEU A 424 20.06 5.93 -9.61
CA LEU A 424 20.95 4.91 -10.19
C LEU A 424 20.37 3.49 -10.07
N VAL A 425 19.71 3.18 -8.96
CA VAL A 425 19.20 1.83 -8.66
C VAL A 425 17.83 1.57 -9.30
N ALA A 426 16.93 2.54 -9.31
CA ALA A 426 15.54 2.36 -9.76
C ALA A 426 15.41 1.78 -11.19
N PRO A 427 16.21 2.20 -12.20
CA PRO A 427 16.16 1.60 -13.54
C PRO A 427 16.62 0.15 -13.58
N LEU A 428 17.50 -0.27 -12.65
CA LEU A 428 18.07 -1.62 -12.63
C LEU A 428 17.09 -2.65 -12.04
N ILE A 429 16.18 -2.23 -11.15
CA ILE A 429 15.23 -3.12 -10.49
C ILE A 429 14.32 -3.85 -11.50
N PRO A 430 13.64 -3.17 -12.46
CA PRO A 430 12.83 -3.87 -13.45
C PRO A 430 13.61 -4.90 -14.27
N PHE A 431 14.86 -4.59 -14.65
CA PHE A 431 15.70 -5.53 -15.39
C PHE A 431 16.11 -6.73 -14.52
N ALA A 432 16.53 -6.49 -13.27
CA ALA A 432 16.84 -7.55 -12.31
C ALA A 432 15.62 -8.47 -12.09
N MET A 433 14.43 -7.90 -11.91
CA MET A 433 13.19 -8.65 -11.77
C MET A 433 12.83 -9.43 -13.04
N LEU A 434 12.93 -8.80 -14.22
CA LEU A 434 12.61 -9.43 -15.50
C LEU A 434 13.52 -10.63 -15.78
N PHE A 435 14.85 -10.43 -15.75
CA PHE A 435 15.81 -11.52 -15.98
C PHE A 435 15.79 -12.56 -14.86
N GLY A 436 15.50 -12.15 -13.63
CA GLY A 436 15.28 -13.06 -12.50
C GLY A 436 14.11 -14.01 -12.74
N VAL A 437 12.92 -13.46 -13.06
CA VAL A 437 11.71 -14.25 -13.33
C VAL A 437 11.91 -15.13 -14.57
N LEU A 438 12.43 -14.58 -15.67
CA LEU A 438 12.68 -15.36 -16.89
C LEU A 438 13.68 -16.49 -16.65
N GLY A 439 14.79 -16.21 -15.94
CA GLY A 439 15.79 -17.21 -15.58
C GLY A 439 15.18 -18.36 -14.77
N VAL A 440 14.36 -18.04 -13.76
CA VAL A 440 13.67 -19.05 -12.95
C VAL A 440 12.68 -19.86 -13.79
N ILE A 441 11.79 -19.21 -14.55
CA ILE A 441 10.77 -19.91 -15.36
C ILE A 441 11.43 -20.83 -16.39
N ILE A 442 12.46 -20.33 -17.09
CA ILE A 442 13.15 -21.12 -18.12
C ILE A 442 13.95 -22.24 -17.47
N SER A 443 14.51 -22.05 -16.27
CA SER A 443 15.27 -23.10 -15.58
C SER A 443 14.44 -24.33 -15.20
N PHE A 444 13.12 -24.19 -15.04
CA PHE A 444 12.21 -25.31 -14.83
C PHE A 444 12.10 -26.22 -16.06
N VAL A 445 12.31 -25.68 -17.27
CA VAL A 445 12.21 -26.41 -18.54
C VAL A 445 13.60 -26.81 -19.04
N ILE A 446 14.52 -25.84 -19.10
CA ILE A 446 15.89 -25.99 -19.60
C ILE A 446 16.84 -25.26 -18.63
N PHE A 447 17.37 -26.00 -17.66
CA PHE A 447 18.22 -25.44 -16.60
C PHE A 447 19.41 -24.60 -17.13
N PRO A 448 20.21 -25.05 -18.12
CA PRO A 448 21.34 -24.26 -18.62
C PRO A 448 20.95 -22.93 -19.25
N LEU A 449 19.82 -22.88 -19.96
CA LEU A 449 19.34 -21.65 -20.60
C LEU A 449 18.83 -20.65 -19.54
N GLY A 450 18.14 -21.16 -18.52
CA GLY A 450 17.74 -20.36 -17.37
C GLY A 450 18.94 -19.76 -16.64
N HIS A 451 20.04 -20.52 -16.52
CA HIS A 451 21.29 -20.06 -15.91
C HIS A 451 21.97 -18.95 -16.72
N ILE A 452 21.99 -19.02 -18.06
CA ILE A 452 22.52 -17.95 -18.92
C ILE A 452 21.75 -16.65 -18.72
N ILE A 453 20.41 -16.72 -18.66
CA ILE A 453 19.57 -15.55 -18.42
C ILE A 453 19.75 -15.02 -16.99
N ALA A 454 19.93 -15.92 -16.02
CA ALA A 454 20.20 -15.56 -14.64
C ALA A 454 21.49 -14.74 -14.47
N TYR A 455 22.51 -14.95 -15.31
CA TYR A 455 23.71 -14.08 -15.29
C TYR A 455 23.42 -12.61 -15.59
N LEU A 456 22.44 -12.32 -16.47
CA LEU A 456 22.01 -10.94 -16.74
C LEU A 456 21.33 -10.33 -15.51
N GLY A 457 20.48 -11.12 -14.84
CA GLY A 457 19.87 -10.73 -13.58
C GLY A 457 20.90 -10.51 -12.47
N TRP A 458 21.90 -11.39 -12.39
CA TRP A 458 22.99 -11.31 -11.42
C TRP A 458 23.82 -10.05 -11.62
N GLY A 459 24.14 -9.69 -12.86
CA GLY A 459 24.84 -8.44 -13.17
C GLY A 459 24.08 -7.20 -12.69
N CYS A 460 22.75 -7.17 -12.88
CA CYS A 460 21.91 -6.08 -12.39
C CYS A 460 21.90 -6.03 -10.84
N LEU A 461 21.68 -7.17 -10.19
CA LEU A 461 21.68 -7.27 -8.72
C LEU A 461 23.03 -6.86 -8.12
N GLN A 462 24.14 -7.32 -8.72
CA GLN A 462 25.48 -6.98 -8.28
C GLN A 462 25.76 -5.48 -8.41
N LEU A 463 25.31 -4.85 -9.50
CA LEU A 463 25.45 -3.42 -9.68
C LEU A 463 24.67 -2.63 -8.62
N ILE A 464 23.45 -3.07 -8.29
CA ILE A 464 22.65 -2.47 -7.21
C ILE A 464 23.38 -2.56 -5.86
N ILE A 465 23.90 -3.75 -5.52
CA ILE A 465 24.65 -3.97 -4.28
C ILE A 465 25.91 -3.10 -4.24
N LEU A 466 26.64 -2.98 -5.37
CA LEU A 466 27.84 -2.16 -5.46
C LEU A 466 27.52 -0.66 -5.27
N ILE A 467 26.43 -0.18 -5.88
CA ILE A 467 25.97 1.20 -5.71
C ILE A 467 25.60 1.43 -4.24
N ALA A 468 24.82 0.54 -3.62
CA ALA A 468 24.46 0.66 -2.21
C ALA A 468 25.71 0.72 -1.31
N LYS A 469 26.68 -0.17 -1.53
CA LYS A 469 27.94 -0.21 -0.76
C LYS A 469 28.79 1.05 -0.97
N ALA A 470 28.92 1.53 -2.20
CA ALA A 470 29.68 2.74 -2.51
C ALA A 470 29.07 3.96 -1.82
N PHE A 471 27.75 4.12 -1.92
CA PHE A 471 27.06 5.24 -1.29
C PHE A 471 27.01 5.14 0.24
N SER A 472 26.92 3.92 0.79
CA SER A 472 27.05 3.65 2.22
C SER A 472 28.38 4.19 2.75
N PHE A 473 29.49 3.87 2.06
CA PHE A 473 30.82 4.37 2.41
C PHE A 473 30.98 5.90 2.30
N LEU A 474 30.28 6.54 1.35
CA LEU A 474 30.33 7.99 1.17
C LEU A 474 29.44 8.77 2.15
N THR A 475 28.49 8.10 2.81
CA THR A 475 27.52 8.77 3.68
C THR A 475 28.13 8.92 5.07
N PRO A 476 28.27 10.15 5.61
CA PRO A 476 28.63 10.32 7.00
C PRO A 476 27.50 9.80 7.89
N ASP A 477 27.84 9.01 8.91
CA ASP A 477 26.88 8.58 9.94
C ASP A 477 26.46 9.79 10.78
N ILE A 478 25.41 10.48 10.32
CA ILE A 478 24.74 11.53 11.08
C ILE A 478 23.58 10.87 11.81
N GLU A 479 23.86 10.39 13.03
CA GLU A 479 22.80 10.04 13.97
C GLU A 479 22.13 11.33 14.44
N ILE A 480 20.83 11.45 14.16
CA ILE A 480 20.07 12.63 14.58
C ILE A 480 19.53 12.35 15.97
N LEU A 481 19.80 13.26 16.92
CA LEU A 481 19.20 13.22 18.25
C LEU A 481 17.67 13.31 18.11
N THR A 482 16.96 12.39 18.77
CA THR A 482 15.50 12.23 18.81
C THR A 482 14.71 13.49 18.42
N ILE A 483 14.04 13.47 17.27
CA ILE A 483 13.24 14.62 16.82
C ILE A 483 12.02 14.80 17.72
N HIS A 484 11.90 15.99 18.31
CA HIS A 484 10.71 16.33 19.08
C HIS A 484 9.48 16.41 18.16
N PRO A 485 8.32 15.79 18.50
CA PRO A 485 7.12 15.75 17.65
C PRO A 485 6.61 17.13 17.16
N ILE A 486 6.93 18.19 17.90
CA ILE A 486 6.60 19.58 17.53
C ILE A 486 7.27 19.98 16.22
N LEU A 487 8.51 19.56 15.98
CA LEU A 487 9.23 19.89 14.75
C LEU A 487 8.57 19.25 13.53
N ILE A 488 8.04 18.03 13.69
CA ILE A 488 7.27 17.33 12.64
C ILE A 488 6.00 18.12 12.31
N ILE A 489 5.27 18.60 13.32
CA ILE A 489 4.07 19.42 13.14
C ILE A 489 4.41 20.72 12.43
N LEU A 490 5.44 21.44 12.87
CA LEU A 490 5.89 22.69 12.25
C LEU A 490 6.30 22.48 10.79
N TYR A 491 6.97 21.37 10.48
CA TYR A 491 7.35 21.01 9.12
C TYR A 491 6.13 20.83 8.21
N TYR A 492 5.12 20.07 8.65
CA TYR A 492 3.89 19.88 7.88
C TYR A 492 3.07 21.16 7.76
N ILE A 493 3.01 21.99 8.80
CA ILE A 493 2.40 23.34 8.74
C ILE A 493 3.13 24.20 7.70
N GLY A 494 4.47 24.15 7.66
CA GLY A 494 5.27 24.85 6.65
C GLY A 494 4.95 24.40 5.23
N ILE A 495 4.81 23.09 5.00
CA ILE A 495 4.37 22.55 3.71
C ILE A 495 2.98 23.07 3.33
N VAL A 496 2.01 22.99 4.25
CA VAL A 496 0.64 23.46 3.99
C VAL A 496 0.65 24.96 3.70
N GLY A 497 1.37 25.75 4.49
CA GLY A 497 1.53 27.19 4.28
C GLY A 497 2.13 27.53 2.91
N PHE A 498 3.17 26.81 2.49
CA PHE A 498 3.77 26.96 1.16
C PHE A 498 2.78 26.63 0.03
N LEU A 499 2.01 25.54 0.17
CA LEU A 499 0.99 25.16 -0.81
C LEU A 499 -0.13 26.20 -0.89
N SER A 500 -0.58 26.72 0.26
CA SER A 500 -1.59 27.78 0.34
C SER A 500 -1.11 29.09 -0.26
N TYR A 501 0.17 29.47 -0.06
CA TYR A 501 0.76 30.64 -0.69
C TYR A 501 0.79 30.50 -2.22
N LYS A 502 1.22 29.35 -2.73
CA LYS A 502 1.30 29.07 -4.17
C LYS A 502 -0.07 29.04 -4.86
N HIS A 503 -1.12 28.64 -4.16
CA HIS A 503 -2.49 28.56 -4.68
C HIS A 503 -3.33 29.82 -4.43
N ARG A 504 -2.76 30.90 -3.89
CA ARG A 504 -3.49 32.18 -3.82
C ARG A 504 -3.81 32.62 -5.24
N PRO A 505 -5.09 32.82 -5.61
CA PRO A 505 -5.43 33.39 -6.90
C PRO A 505 -4.78 34.77 -6.99
N ALA A 506 -4.07 35.02 -8.09
CA ALA A 506 -3.53 36.33 -8.41
C ALA A 506 -4.67 37.31 -8.77
N HIS A 507 -5.55 37.58 -7.82
CA HIS A 507 -6.48 38.71 -7.84
C HIS A 507 -5.92 39.71 -6.82
N TYR A 508 -5.34 40.80 -7.31
CA TYR A 508 -4.89 42.04 -6.62
C TYR A 508 -3.53 42.56 -7.11
N LEU A 509 -3.25 42.52 -8.41
CA LEU A 509 -2.22 43.40 -9.01
C LEU A 509 -2.67 43.85 -10.41
N SER A 510 -3.81 44.55 -10.48
CA SER A 510 -4.06 45.50 -11.56
C SER A 510 -3.77 46.90 -11.00
N PRO A 511 -2.76 47.63 -11.49
CA PRO A 511 -2.62 49.04 -11.14
C PRO A 511 -3.81 49.76 -11.78
N THR A 512 -4.64 50.38 -10.95
CA THR A 512 -5.60 51.39 -11.37
C THR A 512 -4.82 52.60 -11.89
N THR A 513 -4.44 52.58 -13.17
CA THR A 513 -4.05 53.79 -13.86
C THR A 513 -5.32 54.63 -14.09
N HIS A 514 -5.59 55.53 -13.16
CA HIS A 514 -6.35 56.74 -13.45
C HIS A 514 -5.69 57.43 -14.66
N ARG A 515 -6.32 57.36 -15.84
CA ARG A 515 -6.06 58.33 -16.90
C ARG A 515 -6.93 59.55 -16.61
N PRO A 516 -6.36 60.76 -16.48
CA PRO A 516 -7.17 61.97 -16.51
C PRO A 516 -7.67 62.19 -17.94
N THR A 517 -8.91 62.60 -18.04
CA THR A 517 -9.56 63.13 -19.25
C THR A 517 -8.84 64.40 -19.73
N PRO A 518 -8.76 64.62 -21.05
CA PRO A 518 -8.74 65.98 -21.58
C PRO A 518 -10.03 66.25 -22.34
N SER A 519 -10.75 67.25 -21.86
CA SER A 519 -11.83 67.94 -22.55
C SER A 519 -11.28 68.98 -23.53
N SER A 520 -11.63 68.90 -24.81
CA SER A 520 -12.03 70.03 -25.68
C SER A 520 -12.17 69.56 -27.15
N SER A 521 -13.18 70.09 -27.83
CA SER A 521 -13.80 69.67 -29.09
C SER A 521 -13.14 70.30 -30.36
N PRO A 522 -13.81 70.40 -31.54
CA PRO A 522 -13.61 69.51 -32.70
C PRO A 522 -13.23 70.24 -34.01
N THR A 523 -12.62 69.56 -35.02
CA THR A 523 -12.78 69.97 -36.44
C THR A 523 -12.29 68.92 -37.46
N THR A 524 -13.23 68.48 -38.31
CA THR A 524 -13.18 68.36 -39.79
C THR A 524 -12.41 67.22 -40.52
N SER A 525 -13.19 66.47 -41.32
CA SER A 525 -12.88 65.75 -42.57
C SER A 525 -12.05 64.45 -42.47
N ALA A 526 -12.30 63.35 -43.20
CA ALA A 526 -13.10 63.09 -44.40
C ALA A 526 -13.36 61.56 -44.56
N LEU A 527 -14.57 61.21 -45.05
CA LEU A 527 -14.91 60.18 -46.06
C LEU A 527 -14.52 58.70 -45.77
N LEU A 528 -15.28 57.63 -46.04
CA LEU A 528 -16.62 57.35 -46.56
C LEU A 528 -16.75 55.79 -46.64
N ARG A 529 -17.99 55.29 -46.66
CA ARG A 529 -18.48 53.91 -46.96
C ARG A 529 -18.53 52.95 -45.77
N ALA A 530 -19.66 52.75 -45.08
CA ALA A 530 -20.99 52.25 -45.49
C ALA A 530 -20.99 50.76 -45.89
N GLU A 531 -21.27 49.92 -44.87
CA GLU A 531 -22.29 48.85 -44.75
C GLU A 531 -23.27 48.58 -45.94
N PRO A 532 -24.02 47.44 -46.00
CA PRO A 532 -24.58 46.73 -44.83
C PRO A 532 -24.70 45.18 -44.86
N VAL A 533 -25.03 44.70 -43.66
CA VAL A 533 -25.67 43.44 -43.26
C VAL A 533 -27.01 43.23 -43.98
N CYS A 534 -27.38 41.97 -44.23
CA CYS A 534 -28.79 41.56 -44.37
C CYS A 534 -28.99 40.13 -43.85
N ASP A 535 -29.89 40.00 -42.88
CA ASP A 535 -30.45 38.78 -42.30
C ASP A 535 -31.40 38.03 -43.26
N LEU A 536 -31.68 36.76 -42.94
CA LEU A 536 -32.97 36.04 -42.98
C LEU A 536 -32.72 34.55 -43.31
N GLU A 537 -32.86 33.60 -42.38
CA GLU A 537 -34.08 32.98 -41.84
C GLU A 537 -34.54 31.71 -42.58
N THR A 538 -34.67 30.64 -41.78
CA THR A 538 -35.69 29.56 -41.82
C THR A 538 -35.64 28.37 -42.80
N GLU A 539 -35.78 27.18 -42.16
CA GLU A 539 -36.58 26.00 -42.58
C GLU A 539 -36.10 25.18 -43.79
N ARG A 540 -36.28 23.85 -43.90
CA ARG A 540 -36.69 22.70 -43.06
C ARG A 540 -36.49 21.47 -43.98
N HIS A 541 -36.37 20.30 -43.36
CA HIS A 541 -36.82 18.99 -43.86
C HIS A 541 -36.12 18.25 -45.03
N SER A 542 -35.43 17.16 -44.61
CA SER A 542 -35.62 15.76 -45.05
C SER A 542 -35.52 15.36 -46.53
N ARG A 543 -34.61 14.43 -46.83
CA ARG A 543 -34.95 13.11 -47.41
C ARG A 543 -33.78 12.13 -47.39
N GLN A 544 -34.14 10.89 -47.07
CA GLN A 544 -33.36 9.66 -47.03
C GLN A 544 -33.05 9.08 -48.43
N LEU A 545 -32.14 8.09 -48.42
CA LEU A 545 -31.95 6.95 -49.35
C LEU A 545 -31.11 7.18 -50.62
N SER A 546 -29.86 6.68 -50.62
CA SER A 546 -29.52 5.34 -51.14
C SER A 546 -27.98 5.12 -51.22
N SER A 547 -27.50 4.00 -50.69
CA SER A 547 -26.21 3.35 -51.01
C SER A 547 -26.35 2.54 -52.33
N PRO A 548 -25.31 1.94 -52.96
CA PRO A 548 -23.97 1.57 -52.42
C PRO A 548 -22.76 1.72 -53.39
N ASP A 549 -21.55 1.55 -52.83
CA ASP A 549 -20.42 0.73 -53.34
C ASP A 549 -19.00 1.32 -53.14
N ALA A 550 -18.11 0.40 -52.77
CA ALA A 550 -16.63 0.41 -52.80
C ALA A 550 -15.83 1.10 -51.66
N ILE A 551 -15.25 0.23 -50.82
CA ILE A 551 -14.11 0.38 -49.90
C ILE A 551 -12.84 -0.15 -50.64
N PRO A 552 -11.56 0.05 -50.23
CA PRO A 552 -10.90 1.03 -49.32
C PRO A 552 -9.69 1.75 -49.96
N ASP A 553 -9.16 2.82 -49.34
CA ASP A 553 -7.70 2.84 -49.09
C ASP A 553 -7.22 3.75 -47.94
N ARG A 554 -6.41 3.12 -47.09
CA ARG A 554 -5.23 3.56 -46.32
C ARG A 554 -5.13 4.91 -45.58
N THR A 555 -4.64 4.73 -44.34
CA THR A 555 -3.64 5.53 -43.58
C THR A 555 -4.08 6.82 -42.91
N PHE A 556 -4.04 6.83 -41.57
CA PHE A 556 -3.09 7.60 -40.74
C PHE A 556 -3.59 7.65 -39.28
N PHE A 557 -2.91 6.96 -38.35
CA PHE A 557 -2.81 7.45 -36.97
C PHE A 557 -1.46 7.01 -36.37
N ARG A 558 -0.60 8.00 -36.18
CA ARG A 558 0.77 7.91 -35.71
C ARG A 558 0.77 8.13 -34.20
N VAL A 559 1.13 7.10 -33.44
CA VAL A 559 1.53 7.20 -32.04
C VAL A 559 2.95 7.75 -31.99
N ARG A 560 3.21 8.75 -31.13
CA ARG A 560 4.57 9.10 -30.73
C ARG A 560 4.78 8.76 -29.27
N SER A 561 5.69 7.80 -29.13
CA SER A 561 6.52 7.38 -28.00
C SER A 561 7.00 8.51 -27.11
#